data_AF-A0A1H5JEK8-F1
#
_entry.id   AF-A0A1H5JEK8-F1
#
_cell.length_a   1.000
_cell.length_b   1.000
_cell.length_c   1.000
_cell.angle_alpha   90.00
_cell.angle_beta   90.00
_cell.angle_gamma   90.00
#
_symmetry.space_group_name_H-M   'P 1'
#
loop_
_entity.id
_entity.type
_entity.pdbx_description
1 polymer ?
#
loop_
_entity_poly.entity_id
_entity_poly.type
_entity_poly.pdbx_seq_one_letter_code
_entity_poly.pdbx_strand_id
1 'polypeptide(L)'
;MASRSSRAPLKTPSRRRRLSPNALEEVKQAHRDYVAGTLVPKKFLKPLGYLMVWAATFEHAIDQAIYTFFSFDHPDKGSIISARFSTLGTKLDVLKVIAELSVKNPAAKSAFNKIMSDADKFIGERNKLTHGDWKGASGDDSALKITYKAQGKLTVSHKWYYVEEVMAIAESGLGLSDRLWAFFRDHPDWNVSPP
;
A
#
# COMPACT_ATOMS: atom_id res chain seq x y z
N MET A 1 68.40 -7.32 7.76
CA MET A 1 67.95 -8.60 8.34
C MET A 1 66.48 -8.47 8.73
N ALA A 2 65.58 -9.06 7.95
CA ALA A 2 64.13 -8.89 8.10
C ALA A 2 63.57 -9.81 9.19
N SER A 3 62.69 -9.26 10.03
CA SER A 3 61.96 -9.97 11.08
C SER A 3 60.87 -10.87 10.49
N ARG A 4 60.79 -12.11 10.99
CA ARG A 4 59.79 -13.11 10.60
C ARG A 4 58.45 -12.77 11.26
N SER A 5 57.48 -12.34 10.46
CA SER A 5 56.06 -12.29 10.83
C SER A 5 55.51 -13.73 10.91
N SER A 6 55.06 -14.13 12.10
CA SER A 6 54.34 -15.40 12.32
C SER A 6 52.91 -15.28 11.76
N ARG A 7 52.59 -16.06 10.72
CA ARG A 7 51.22 -16.22 10.23
C ARG A 7 50.43 -17.03 11.25
N ALA A 8 49.35 -16.45 11.79
CA ALA A 8 48.40 -17.15 12.63
C ALA A 8 47.75 -18.32 11.86
N PRO A 9 47.46 -19.47 12.51
CA PRO A 9 46.85 -20.61 11.84
C PRO A 9 45.39 -20.31 11.43
N LEU A 10 45.03 -20.73 10.22
CA LEU A 10 43.66 -20.67 9.71
C LEU A 10 42.73 -21.48 10.62
N LYS A 11 41.69 -20.83 11.16
CA LYS A 11 40.63 -21.49 11.93
C LYS A 11 39.95 -22.54 11.05
N THR A 12 40.01 -23.80 11.48
CA THR A 12 39.29 -24.92 10.87
C THR A 12 37.78 -24.61 10.86
N PRO A 13 37.07 -24.80 9.74
CA PRO A 13 35.63 -24.58 9.70
C PRO A 13 34.95 -25.52 10.71
N SER A 14 34.27 -24.92 11.68
CA SER A 14 33.56 -25.64 12.72
C SER A 14 32.43 -26.47 12.11
N ARG A 15 32.41 -27.76 12.47
CA ARG A 15 31.29 -28.72 12.41
C ARG A 15 30.27 -28.48 11.28
N ARG A 16 30.29 -29.34 10.26
CA ARG A 16 29.11 -29.59 9.40
C ARG A 16 27.90 -29.79 10.32
N ARG A 17 26.98 -28.81 10.32
CA ARG A 17 25.70 -28.90 11.02
C ARG A 17 24.98 -30.11 10.43
N ARG A 18 24.81 -31.19 11.20
CA ARG A 18 24.00 -32.33 10.77
C ARG A 18 22.60 -31.80 10.49
N LEU A 19 22.15 -31.91 9.25
CA LEU A 19 20.75 -31.65 8.88
C LEU A 19 19.88 -32.58 9.74
N SER A 20 18.79 -32.04 10.32
CA SER A 20 17.87 -32.87 11.10
C SER A 20 17.33 -33.99 10.19
N PRO A 21 17.01 -35.17 10.71
CA PRO A 21 16.35 -36.24 9.94
C PRO A 21 15.06 -35.77 9.26
N ASN A 22 14.45 -34.69 9.79
CA ASN A 22 13.23 -34.08 9.31
C ASN A 22 13.47 -32.84 8.46
N ALA A 23 14.72 -32.46 8.16
CA ALA A 23 15.03 -31.21 7.46
C ALA A 23 14.35 -31.13 6.08
N LEU A 24 14.15 -32.27 5.42
CA LEU A 24 13.43 -32.34 4.16
C LEU A 24 11.92 -32.09 4.34
N GLU A 25 11.31 -32.62 5.40
CA GLU A 25 9.90 -32.37 5.73
C GLU A 25 9.70 -30.94 6.25
N GLU A 26 10.62 -30.40 7.05
CA GLU A 26 10.62 -28.99 7.49
C GLU A 26 10.73 -28.04 6.29
N VAL A 27 11.59 -28.33 5.31
CA VAL A 27 11.69 -27.56 4.06
C VAL A 27 10.42 -27.68 3.22
N LYS A 28 9.86 -28.89 3.07
CA LYS A 28 8.58 -29.08 2.34
C LYS A 28 7.42 -28.36 3.02
N GLN A 29 7.34 -28.40 4.35
CA GLN A 29 6.32 -27.72 5.14
C GLN A 29 6.48 -26.20 5.03
N ALA A 30 7.71 -25.68 5.15
CA ALA A 30 8.02 -24.27 4.89
C ALA A 30 7.66 -23.85 3.45
N HIS A 31 7.78 -24.73 2.46
CA HIS A 31 7.30 -24.43 1.10
C HIS A 31 5.76 -24.49 0.96
N ARG A 32 5.05 -25.20 1.83
CA ARG A 32 3.57 -25.28 1.80
C ARG A 32 2.91 -24.04 2.35
N ASP A 33 3.48 -23.41 3.36
CA ASP A 33 2.88 -22.26 4.04
C ASP A 33 3.23 -20.92 3.37
N TYR A 34 4.07 -20.96 2.33
CA TYR A 34 4.56 -19.80 1.60
C TYR A 34 4.11 -19.81 0.13
N VAL A 35 3.95 -18.64 -0.47
CA VAL A 35 3.60 -18.50 -1.89
C VAL A 35 4.76 -19.01 -2.73
N ALA A 36 4.48 -19.93 -3.64
CA ALA A 36 5.49 -20.61 -4.45
C ALA A 36 6.42 -19.61 -5.14
N GLY A 37 7.74 -19.82 -4.99
CA GLY A 37 8.76 -18.92 -5.54
C GLY A 37 9.00 -17.63 -4.75
N THR A 38 8.40 -17.47 -3.56
CA THR A 38 8.55 -16.26 -2.74
C THR A 38 8.77 -16.59 -1.26
N LEU A 39 9.09 -15.56 -0.46
CA LEU A 39 9.19 -15.64 1.00
C LEU A 39 7.94 -15.06 1.70
N VAL A 40 6.79 -15.05 1.03
CA VAL A 40 5.53 -14.52 1.55
C VAL A 40 4.70 -15.64 2.16
N PRO A 41 4.29 -15.57 3.43
CA PRO A 41 3.35 -16.54 3.99
C PRO A 41 1.99 -16.45 3.28
N LYS A 42 1.41 -17.60 2.89
CA LYS A 42 0.15 -17.69 2.12
C LYS A 42 -1.02 -17.00 2.80
N LYS A 43 -1.05 -16.92 4.13
CA LYS A 43 -2.09 -16.21 4.89
C LYS A 43 -2.19 -14.73 4.55
N PHE A 44 -1.13 -14.11 4.01
CA PHE A 44 -1.17 -12.73 3.52
C PHE A 44 -1.82 -12.59 2.14
N LEU A 45 -1.99 -13.67 1.37
CA LEU A 45 -2.59 -13.59 0.02
C LEU A 45 -3.99 -12.99 0.03
N LYS A 46 -4.84 -13.40 0.97
CA LYS A 46 -6.22 -12.91 1.06
C LYS A 46 -6.29 -11.42 1.44
N PRO A 47 -5.65 -10.96 2.54
CA PRO A 47 -5.56 -9.53 2.85
C PRO A 47 -4.95 -8.69 1.72
N LEU A 48 -3.89 -9.17 1.07
CA LEU A 48 -3.27 -8.47 -0.08
C LEU A 48 -4.21 -8.42 -1.28
N GLY A 49 -4.95 -9.50 -1.54
CA GLY A 49 -5.99 -9.53 -2.58
C GLY A 49 -7.07 -8.49 -2.30
N TYR A 50 -7.58 -8.40 -1.08
CA TYR A 50 -8.54 -7.37 -0.68
C TYR A 50 -7.96 -5.96 -0.79
N LEU A 51 -6.70 -5.75 -0.38
CA LEU A 51 -6.01 -4.47 -0.54
C LEU A 51 -6.01 -4.01 -2.00
N MET A 52 -5.73 -4.91 -2.94
CA MET A 52 -5.71 -4.60 -4.37
C MET A 52 -7.11 -4.30 -4.91
N VAL A 53 -8.10 -5.13 -4.57
CA VAL A 53 -9.48 -4.95 -5.03
C VAL A 53 -10.07 -3.66 -4.49
N TRP A 54 -9.95 -3.40 -3.18
CA TRP A 54 -10.52 -2.19 -2.57
C TRP A 54 -9.75 -0.92 -2.92
N ALA A 55 -8.44 -1.00 -3.21
CA ALA A 55 -7.72 0.11 -3.82
C ALA A 55 -8.27 0.44 -5.22
N ALA A 56 -8.60 -0.56 -6.03
CA ALA A 56 -9.22 -0.34 -7.35
C ALA A 56 -10.64 0.23 -7.23
N THR A 57 -11.44 -0.24 -6.26
CA THR A 57 -12.75 0.36 -5.94
C THR A 57 -12.60 1.84 -5.55
N PHE A 58 -11.61 2.17 -4.72
CA PHE A 58 -11.35 3.54 -4.33
C PHE A 58 -10.87 4.41 -5.50
N GLU A 59 -10.02 3.86 -6.37
CA GLU A 59 -9.61 4.52 -7.62
C GLU A 59 -10.82 4.86 -8.49
N HIS A 60 -11.76 3.93 -8.64
CA HIS A 60 -12.99 4.18 -9.37
C HIS A 60 -13.85 5.28 -8.72
N ALA A 61 -13.95 5.30 -7.39
CA ALA A 61 -14.66 6.36 -6.66
C ALA A 61 -14.00 7.73 -6.88
N ILE A 62 -12.67 7.81 -6.94
CA ILE A 62 -11.94 9.04 -7.29
C ILE A 62 -12.29 9.49 -8.70
N ASP A 63 -12.25 8.58 -9.69
CA ASP A 63 -12.58 8.90 -11.07
C ASP A 63 -14.00 9.49 -11.17
N GLN A 64 -14.97 8.89 -10.47
CA GLN A 64 -16.36 9.35 -10.44
C GLN A 64 -16.53 10.70 -9.72
N ALA A 65 -15.76 10.95 -8.66
CA ALA A 65 -15.74 12.24 -7.99
C ALA A 65 -15.18 13.34 -8.90
N ILE A 66 -14.10 13.04 -9.65
CA ILE A 66 -13.56 13.94 -10.69
C ILE A 66 -14.63 14.26 -11.72
N TYR A 67 -15.40 13.27 -12.16
CA TYR A 67 -16.45 13.49 -13.17
C TYR A 67 -17.57 14.38 -12.64
N THR A 68 -17.98 14.15 -11.40
CA THR A 68 -19.02 14.94 -10.73
C THR A 68 -18.59 16.40 -10.57
N PHE A 69 -17.34 16.66 -10.20
CA PHE A 69 -16.86 18.04 -10.04
C PHE A 69 -16.71 18.81 -11.35
N PHE A 70 -16.34 18.14 -12.45
CA PHE A 70 -16.25 18.78 -13.76
C PHE A 70 -17.58 18.90 -14.49
N SER A 71 -18.64 18.25 -13.99
CA SER A 71 -19.93 18.15 -14.68
C SER A 71 -19.76 17.74 -16.15
N PHE A 72 -18.98 16.70 -16.44
CA PHE A 72 -18.77 16.29 -17.83
C PHE A 72 -20.10 15.93 -18.49
N ASP A 73 -20.42 16.63 -19.59
CA ASP A 73 -21.64 16.36 -20.38
C ASP A 73 -21.70 14.96 -20.98
N HIS A 74 -20.58 14.23 -20.99
CA HIS A 74 -20.47 12.88 -21.57
C HIS A 74 -19.51 12.01 -20.73
N PRO A 75 -19.92 10.79 -20.31
CA PRO A 75 -19.11 9.91 -19.45
C PRO A 75 -17.75 9.55 -20.05
N ASP A 76 -17.68 9.40 -21.38
CA ASP A 76 -16.43 9.06 -22.07
C ASP A 76 -15.36 10.15 -21.95
N LYS A 77 -15.74 11.44 -21.92
CA LYS A 77 -14.77 12.55 -21.78
C LYS A 77 -14.04 12.48 -20.45
N GLY A 78 -14.78 12.18 -19.37
CA GLY A 78 -14.21 11.96 -18.06
C GLY A 78 -13.21 10.81 -18.06
N SER A 79 -13.61 9.67 -18.63
CA SER A 79 -12.76 8.47 -18.70
C SER A 79 -11.45 8.67 -19.47
N ILE A 80 -11.49 9.43 -20.57
CA ILE A 80 -10.29 9.73 -21.36
C ILE A 80 -9.31 10.59 -20.56
N ILE A 81 -9.83 11.53 -19.76
CA ILE A 81 -9.00 12.41 -18.93
C ILE A 81 -8.44 11.63 -17.74
N SER A 82 -9.27 10.89 -17.00
CA SER A 82 -8.83 10.14 -15.83
C SER A 82 -7.84 9.03 -16.19
N ALA A 83 -7.97 8.41 -17.38
CA ALA A 83 -7.01 7.44 -17.90
C ALA A 83 -5.61 8.00 -18.15
N ARG A 84 -5.43 9.33 -18.22
CA ARG A 84 -4.10 9.96 -18.32
C ARG A 84 -3.34 9.96 -16.99
N PHE A 85 -4.03 9.75 -15.88
CA PHE A 85 -3.40 9.66 -14.56
C PHE A 85 -3.06 8.20 -14.26
N SER A 86 -1.78 7.86 -14.41
CA SER A 86 -1.29 6.47 -14.39
C SER A 86 -1.24 5.83 -13.00
N THR A 87 -1.39 6.61 -11.92
CA THR A 87 -1.33 6.09 -10.56
C THR A 87 -2.45 6.64 -9.69
N LEU A 88 -2.89 5.82 -8.74
CA LEU A 88 -3.87 6.20 -7.72
C LEU A 88 -3.46 7.48 -6.95
N GLY A 89 -2.17 7.65 -6.65
CA GLY A 89 -1.65 8.86 -6.00
C GLY A 89 -1.85 10.11 -6.87
N THR A 90 -1.49 10.04 -8.15
CA THR A 90 -1.68 11.15 -9.08
C THR A 90 -3.17 11.50 -9.26
N LYS A 91 -4.04 10.49 -9.33
CA LYS A 91 -5.50 10.70 -9.38
C LYS A 91 -6.02 11.42 -8.14
N LEU A 92 -5.55 11.03 -6.95
CA LEU A 92 -5.92 11.70 -5.71
C LEU A 92 -5.46 13.17 -5.68
N ASP A 93 -4.24 13.45 -6.12
CA ASP A 93 -3.71 14.81 -6.18
C ASP A 93 -4.53 15.70 -7.13
N VAL A 94 -4.90 15.16 -8.29
CA VAL A 94 -5.77 15.84 -9.25
C VAL A 94 -7.14 16.11 -8.65
N LEU A 95 -7.75 15.10 -8.02
CA LEU A 95 -9.04 15.25 -7.34
C LEU A 95 -9.00 16.36 -6.28
N LYS A 96 -7.94 16.45 -5.46
CA LYS A 96 -7.78 17.53 -4.47
C LYS A 96 -7.73 18.91 -5.12
N VAL A 97 -6.97 19.07 -6.21
CA VAL A 97 -6.88 20.34 -6.94
C VAL A 97 -8.24 20.74 -7.50
N ILE A 98 -8.97 19.80 -8.09
CA ILE A 98 -10.31 20.07 -8.64
C ILE A 98 -11.28 20.42 -7.52
N ALA A 99 -11.26 19.68 -6.41
CA ALA A 99 -12.14 19.92 -5.27
C ALA A 99 -11.87 21.30 -4.63
N GLU A 100 -10.62 21.74 -4.57
CA GLU A 100 -10.27 23.09 -4.08
C GLU A 100 -10.92 24.19 -4.93
N LEU A 101 -11.05 23.97 -6.24
CA LEU A 101 -11.69 24.88 -7.17
C LEU A 101 -13.23 24.77 -7.15
N SER A 102 -13.77 23.61 -6.81
CA SER A 102 -15.19 23.28 -7.03
C SER A 102 -16.02 23.30 -5.74
N VAL A 103 -15.44 22.91 -4.60
CA VAL A 103 -16.12 22.86 -3.31
C VAL A 103 -16.06 24.23 -2.63
N LYS A 104 -17.21 24.91 -2.58
CA LYS A 104 -17.37 26.26 -2.03
C LYS A 104 -17.93 26.27 -0.61
N ASN A 105 -18.79 25.30 -0.28
CA ASN A 105 -19.34 25.19 1.07
C ASN A 105 -18.22 24.81 2.08
N PRO A 106 -17.98 25.61 3.14
CA PRO A 106 -16.91 25.34 4.13
C PRO A 106 -17.07 24.02 4.88
N ALA A 107 -18.30 23.62 5.22
CA ALA A 107 -18.57 22.36 5.89
C ALA A 107 -18.25 21.17 4.97
N ALA A 108 -18.68 21.25 3.70
CA ALA A 108 -18.33 20.26 2.68
C ALA A 108 -16.82 20.19 2.48
N LYS A 109 -16.14 21.35 2.37
CA LYS A 109 -14.68 21.42 2.22
C LYS A 109 -13.94 20.75 3.38
N SER A 110 -14.39 20.97 4.61
CA SER A 110 -13.83 20.33 5.81
C SER A 110 -14.01 18.80 5.77
N ALA A 111 -15.22 18.32 5.45
CA ALA A 111 -15.50 16.90 5.32
C ALA A 111 -14.65 16.24 4.23
N PHE A 112 -14.55 16.88 3.07
CA PHE A 112 -13.74 16.42 1.95
C PHE A 112 -12.26 16.32 2.32
N ASN A 113 -11.69 17.38 2.93
CA ASN A 113 -10.30 17.39 3.37
C ASN A 113 -9.97 16.26 4.35
N LYS A 114 -10.92 15.92 5.24
CA LYS A 114 -10.77 14.77 6.14
C LYS A 114 -10.69 13.45 5.38
N ILE A 115 -11.55 13.25 4.36
CA ILE A 115 -11.50 12.06 3.49
C ILE A 115 -10.14 12.00 2.77
N MET A 116 -9.68 13.12 2.21
CA MET A 116 -8.41 13.18 1.47
C MET A 116 -7.19 12.91 2.35
N SER A 117 -7.16 13.41 3.59
CA SER A 117 -6.07 13.13 4.54
C SER A 117 -5.98 11.64 4.89
N ASP A 118 -7.13 10.97 5.04
CA ASP A 118 -7.17 9.54 5.29
C ASP A 118 -6.78 8.75 4.03
N ALA A 119 -7.17 9.23 2.84
CA ALA A 119 -6.76 8.67 1.56
C ALA A 119 -5.24 8.72 1.34
N ASP A 120 -4.57 9.81 1.72
CA ASP A 120 -3.10 9.90 1.64
C ASP A 120 -2.42 8.83 2.50
N LYS A 121 -2.93 8.59 3.72
CA LYS A 121 -2.41 7.55 4.61
C LYS A 121 -2.62 6.16 3.99
N PHE A 122 -3.82 5.90 3.48
CA PHE A 122 -4.15 4.63 2.82
C PHE A 122 -3.22 4.37 1.61
N ILE A 123 -3.09 5.32 0.69
CA ILE A 123 -2.20 5.19 -0.48
C ILE A 123 -0.76 4.98 -0.04
N GLY A 124 -0.30 5.70 0.99
CA GLY A 124 1.04 5.54 1.55
C GLY A 124 1.29 4.12 2.07
N GLU A 125 0.34 3.52 2.79
CA GLU A 125 0.45 2.15 3.28
C GLU A 125 0.30 1.10 2.15
N ARG A 126 -0.66 1.29 1.25
CA ARG A 126 -0.85 0.45 0.06
C ARG A 126 0.41 0.42 -0.79
N ASN A 127 1.05 1.56 -1.04
CA ASN A 127 2.26 1.64 -1.86
C ASN A 127 3.45 0.91 -1.22
N LYS A 128 3.58 0.94 0.11
CA LYS A 128 4.59 0.12 0.81
C LYS A 128 4.33 -1.36 0.57
N LEU A 129 3.09 -1.82 0.78
CA LEU A 129 2.71 -3.22 0.63
C LEU A 129 2.81 -3.73 -0.82
N THR A 130 2.57 -2.88 -1.82
CA THR A 130 2.52 -3.26 -3.24
C THR A 130 3.84 -3.10 -3.98
N HIS A 131 4.65 -2.11 -3.60
CA HIS A 131 5.90 -1.77 -4.30
C HIS A 131 7.15 -1.97 -3.44
N GLY A 132 6.99 -2.24 -2.14
CA GLY A 132 8.11 -2.58 -1.27
C GLY A 132 8.69 -3.96 -1.58
N ASP A 133 9.93 -4.16 -1.18
CA ASP A 133 10.63 -5.44 -1.25
C ASP A 133 10.19 -6.34 -0.09
N TRP A 134 9.60 -7.48 -0.44
CA TRP A 134 9.02 -8.45 0.48
C TRP A 134 10.12 -9.39 0.96
N LYS A 135 10.74 -9.04 2.10
CA LYS A 135 11.72 -9.92 2.74
C LYS A 135 10.96 -10.76 3.76
N GLY A 136 10.90 -12.07 3.53
CA GLY A 136 10.25 -12.98 4.46
C GLY A 136 10.78 -12.82 5.87
N ALA A 137 9.92 -13.15 6.84
CA ALA A 137 10.30 -13.12 8.23
C ALA A 137 11.49 -14.05 8.47
N SER A 138 12.47 -13.52 9.21
CA SER A 138 13.46 -14.36 9.85
C SER A 138 12.77 -15.19 10.93
N GLY A 139 12.26 -16.36 10.57
CA GLY A 139 11.78 -17.39 11.51
C GLY A 139 10.43 -17.17 12.19
N ASP A 140 9.68 -16.10 11.87
CA ASP A 140 8.36 -15.84 12.44
C ASP A 140 7.30 -15.65 11.35
N ASP A 141 6.55 -16.72 11.07
CA ASP A 141 5.49 -16.71 10.05
C ASP A 141 4.36 -15.71 10.37
N SER A 142 4.31 -15.11 11.57
CA SER A 142 3.27 -14.15 11.99
C SER A 142 3.27 -12.82 11.23
N ALA A 143 4.42 -12.38 10.71
CA ALA A 143 4.59 -11.04 10.17
C ALA A 143 5.28 -11.02 8.78
N LEU A 144 5.00 -9.98 8.00
CA LEU A 144 5.66 -9.70 6.73
C LEU A 144 6.55 -8.46 6.86
N LYS A 145 7.86 -8.61 6.62
CA LYS A 145 8.77 -7.46 6.60
C LYS A 145 8.80 -6.84 5.20
N ILE A 146 8.37 -5.60 5.13
CA ILE A 146 8.41 -4.79 3.92
C ILE A 146 9.56 -3.81 4.03
N THR A 147 10.47 -3.87 3.06
CA THR A 147 11.58 -2.94 2.92
C THR A 147 11.25 -1.96 1.80
N TYR A 148 11.26 -0.66 2.06
CA TYR A 148 10.86 0.33 1.07
C TYR A 148 11.72 1.59 1.14
N LYS A 149 11.82 2.29 0.00
CA LYS A 149 12.45 3.61 -0.08
C LYS A 149 11.34 4.65 -0.14
N ALA A 150 11.19 5.43 0.92
CA ALA A 150 10.23 6.53 0.90
C ALA A 150 10.65 7.57 -0.16
N GLN A 151 9.67 8.14 -0.86
CA GLN A 151 9.92 9.18 -1.86
C GLN A 151 10.73 10.33 -1.24
N GLY A 152 11.75 10.80 -1.99
CA GLY A 152 12.63 11.87 -1.54
C GLY A 152 13.64 11.48 -0.44
N LYS A 153 13.66 10.23 0.04
CA LYS A 153 14.65 9.75 1.01
C LYS A 153 15.74 8.92 0.36
N LEU A 154 16.99 9.14 0.79
CA LEU A 154 18.14 8.34 0.39
C LEU A 154 18.21 7.01 1.15
N THR A 155 17.65 6.96 2.35
CA THR A 155 17.70 5.79 3.23
C THR A 155 16.53 4.84 3.01
N VAL A 156 16.83 3.54 3.17
CA VAL A 156 15.84 2.48 3.14
C VAL A 156 15.18 2.35 4.51
N SER A 157 13.86 2.26 4.52
CA SER A 157 13.06 2.01 5.72
C SER A 157 12.51 0.58 5.69
N HIS A 158 12.14 0.06 6.86
CA HIS A 158 11.45 -1.21 6.96
C HIS A 158 10.24 -1.10 7.88
N LYS A 159 9.20 -1.85 7.58
CA LYS A 159 8.00 -1.99 8.42
C LYS A 159 7.59 -3.45 8.45
N TRP A 160 7.19 -3.90 9.63
CA TRP A 160 6.56 -5.21 9.81
C TRP A 160 5.05 -5.03 9.70
N TYR A 161 4.40 -5.97 9.02
CA TYR A 161 2.95 -6.02 8.89
C TYR A 161 2.43 -7.35 9.40
N TYR A 162 1.41 -7.31 10.24
CA TYR A 162 0.62 -8.48 10.62
C TYR A 162 -0.59 -8.65 9.69
N VAL A 163 -1.17 -9.85 9.66
CA VAL A 163 -2.30 -10.16 8.77
C VAL A 163 -3.48 -9.22 9.02
N GLU A 164 -3.77 -8.96 10.28
CA GLU A 164 -4.84 -8.10 10.77
C GLU A 164 -4.60 -6.65 10.37
N GLU A 165 -3.34 -6.19 10.38
CA GLU A 165 -2.98 -4.84 9.95
C GLU A 165 -3.17 -4.66 8.45
N VAL A 166 -2.74 -5.64 7.64
CA VAL A 166 -2.96 -5.58 6.17
C VAL A 166 -4.46 -5.59 5.87
N MET A 167 -5.24 -6.38 6.62
CA MET A 167 -6.70 -6.41 6.50
C MET A 167 -7.31 -5.05 6.85
N ALA A 168 -6.92 -4.44 7.97
CA ALA A 168 -7.44 -3.14 8.39
C ALA A 168 -7.08 -2.02 7.38
N ILE A 169 -5.86 -2.04 6.81
CA ILE A 169 -5.47 -1.12 5.75
C ILE A 169 -6.36 -1.34 4.52
N ALA A 170 -6.58 -2.60 4.13
CA ALA A 170 -7.46 -2.92 3.03
C ALA A 170 -8.87 -2.36 3.29
N GLU A 171 -9.48 -2.65 4.44
CA GLU A 171 -10.84 -2.22 4.81
C GLU A 171 -10.95 -0.69 4.82
N SER A 172 -9.89 0.03 5.18
CA SER A 172 -9.86 1.49 5.09
C SER A 172 -10.04 2.00 3.65
N GLY A 173 -9.54 1.29 2.63
CA GLY A 173 -9.75 1.62 1.23
C GLY A 173 -11.22 1.49 0.79
N LEU A 174 -11.90 0.44 1.27
CA LEU A 174 -13.34 0.28 1.06
C LEU A 174 -14.11 1.41 1.75
N GLY A 175 -13.84 1.66 3.03
CA GLY A 175 -14.50 2.74 3.78
C GLY A 175 -14.25 4.13 3.22
N LEU A 176 -13.07 4.38 2.62
CA LEU A 176 -12.78 5.62 1.89
C LEU A 176 -13.64 5.77 0.64
N SER A 177 -13.84 4.68 -0.09
CA SER A 177 -14.74 4.66 -1.25
C SER A 177 -16.16 5.04 -0.82
N ASP A 178 -16.69 4.40 0.22
CA ASP A 178 -18.04 4.67 0.73
C ASP A 178 -18.20 6.10 1.23
N ARG A 179 -17.20 6.63 1.94
CA ARG A 179 -17.20 8.03 2.41
C ARG A 179 -17.15 9.02 1.25
N LEU A 180 -16.41 8.73 0.19
CA LEU A 180 -16.34 9.59 -0.98
C LEU A 180 -17.67 9.60 -1.76
N TRP A 181 -18.35 8.46 -1.85
CA TRP A 181 -19.71 8.38 -2.39
C TRP A 181 -20.73 9.13 -1.51
N ALA A 182 -20.65 8.93 -0.20
CA ALA A 182 -21.51 9.58 0.79
C ALA A 182 -21.37 11.10 0.76
N PHE A 183 -20.17 11.63 0.50
CA PHE A 183 -19.90 13.06 0.43
C PHE A 183 -20.92 13.82 -0.43
N PHE A 184 -21.18 13.34 -1.66
CA PHE A 184 -22.10 14.02 -2.59
C PHE A 184 -23.57 13.96 -2.16
N ARG A 185 -23.95 12.91 -1.42
CA ARG A 185 -25.30 12.78 -0.85
C ARG A 185 -25.47 13.66 0.39
N ASP A 186 -24.45 13.69 1.25
CA ASP A 186 -24.50 14.35 2.55
C ASP A 186 -24.23 15.86 2.44
N HIS A 187 -23.60 16.31 1.35
CA HIS A 187 -23.33 17.71 1.05
C HIS A 187 -23.82 18.06 -0.36
N PRO A 188 -25.13 18.03 -0.67
CA PRO A 188 -25.64 18.29 -2.02
C PRO A 188 -25.38 19.73 -2.50
N ASP A 189 -25.13 20.66 -1.57
CA ASP A 189 -24.82 22.08 -1.80
C ASP A 189 -23.32 22.38 -1.81
N TRP A 190 -22.47 21.36 -2.04
CA TRP A 190 -21.01 21.48 -2.01
C TRP A 190 -20.45 22.60 -2.90
N ASN A 191 -21.13 22.96 -3.99
CA ASN A 191 -20.73 24.01 -4.94
C ASN A 191 -21.29 25.41 -4.64
N VAL A 192 -22.12 25.56 -3.61
CA VAL A 192 -22.75 26.83 -3.26
C VAL A 192 -21.91 27.53 -2.19
N SER A 193 -21.58 28.81 -2.43
CA SER A 193 -20.98 29.64 -1.38
C SER A 193 -22.06 30.01 -0.36
N PRO A 194 -21.78 29.96 0.96
CA PRO A 194 -22.70 30.49 1.95
C PRO A 194 -23.05 31.95 1.65
N PRO A 195 -24.28 32.40 1.93
CA PRO A 195 -24.66 33.80 1.82
C PRO A 195 -23.82 34.71 2.72
#